data_AF-A0A833XL37-F1
#
_entry.id   AF-A0A833XL37-F1
#
_cell.length_a   1.000
_cell.length_b   1.000
_cell.length_c   1.000
_cell.angle_alpha   90.00
_cell.angle_beta   90.00
_cell.angle_gamma   90.00
#
_symmetry.space_group_name_H-M   'P 1'
#
loop_
_entity.id
_entity.type
_entity.pdbx_description
1 polymer ?
#
loop_
_entity_poly.entity_id
_entity_poly.type
_entity_poly.pdbx_seq_one_letter_code
_entity_poly.pdbx_strand_id
1 'polypeptide(L)'
;PSLRIQALEPSSLRLIFRTKLSLPIFTGSKIADIDNNPLHVLLVDKSGDPMLPIHLPHPIKIEIVVLDGDFLAGQDCGTETWTSKDYDNKIVKERTGKRPLLAGELVVTMRDGVAPIGDIEFTDNSSWIRSRKFRLGAKVAPGSYQGIRISEAMTEAFVVKDHRGECKLISYIIWLQLVYNI
;
A
#
# COMPACT_ATOMS: atom_id res chain seq x y z
N PRO A 1 16.95 -17.31 -34.32
CA PRO A 1 16.53 -16.86 -32.97
C PRO A 1 15.42 -15.80 -33.08
N SER A 2 14.16 -16.24 -33.04
CA SER A 2 13.00 -15.34 -33.12
C SER A 2 12.71 -14.72 -31.75
N LEU A 3 12.73 -13.39 -31.69
CA LEU A 3 12.24 -12.60 -30.57
C LEU A 3 10.73 -12.81 -30.46
N ARG A 4 10.32 -13.64 -29.50
CA ARG A 4 8.91 -13.82 -29.16
C ARG A 4 8.46 -12.55 -28.46
N ILE A 5 7.82 -11.66 -29.19
CA ILE A 5 7.05 -10.55 -28.63
C ILE A 5 6.04 -11.20 -27.69
N GLN A 6 6.24 -11.06 -26.38
CA GLN A 6 5.24 -11.43 -25.39
C GLN A 6 4.09 -10.44 -25.58
N ALA A 7 3.13 -10.80 -26.43
CA ALA A 7 1.86 -10.11 -26.51
C ALA A 7 1.27 -10.05 -25.10
N LEU A 8 0.85 -8.85 -24.71
CA LEU A 8 0.22 -8.54 -23.42
C LEU A 8 -1.13 -9.27 -23.37
N GLU A 9 -1.14 -10.53 -22.98
CA GLU A 9 -2.40 -11.18 -22.60
C GLU A 9 -2.97 -10.39 -21.41
N PRO A 10 -4.15 -9.76 -21.55
CA PRO A 10 -4.73 -9.02 -20.46
C PRO A 10 -5.08 -10.01 -19.35
N SER A 11 -4.27 -9.99 -18.30
CA SER A 11 -4.56 -10.63 -17.02
C SER A 11 -5.99 -10.31 -16.60
N SER A 12 -6.88 -11.30 -16.59
CA SER A 12 -8.23 -11.16 -16.05
C SER A 12 -8.21 -11.00 -14.53
N LEU A 13 -7.13 -11.40 -13.85
CA LEU A 13 -7.02 -11.32 -12.40
C LEU A 13 -6.39 -10.00 -11.94
N ARG A 14 -6.85 -9.48 -10.80
CA ARG A 14 -6.21 -8.36 -10.10
C ARG A 14 -6.36 -8.45 -8.58
N LEU A 15 -5.43 -7.82 -7.87
CA LEU A 15 -5.54 -7.56 -6.45
C LEU A 15 -6.31 -6.25 -6.21
N ILE A 16 -7.07 -6.19 -5.12
CA ILE A 16 -7.71 -4.96 -4.64
C ILE A 16 -7.60 -4.86 -3.11
N PHE A 17 -7.64 -3.64 -2.58
CA PHE A 17 -7.92 -3.43 -1.16
C PHE A 17 -9.44 -3.42 -0.96
N ARG A 18 -9.95 -4.25 -0.05
CA ARG A 18 -11.39 -4.41 0.19
C ARG A 18 -12.05 -3.13 0.67
N THR A 19 -11.41 -2.47 1.62
CA THR A 19 -11.90 -1.29 2.32
C THR A 19 -10.88 -0.16 2.19
N LYS A 20 -11.38 1.08 2.23
CA LYS A 20 -10.52 2.27 2.22
C LYS A 20 -9.78 2.39 3.55
N LEU A 21 -8.60 3.00 3.50
CA LEU A 21 -7.80 3.30 4.68
C LEU A 21 -8.54 4.30 5.61
N SER A 22 -8.39 4.12 6.92
CA SER A 22 -8.71 5.17 7.89
C SER A 22 -7.67 6.29 7.80
N LEU A 23 -8.15 7.52 7.67
CA LEU A 23 -7.33 8.73 7.59
C LEU A 23 -7.74 9.70 8.71
N PRO A 24 -6.81 10.51 9.25
CA PRO A 24 -5.40 10.65 8.86
C PRO A 24 -4.49 9.53 9.39
N ILE A 25 -3.40 9.24 8.67
CA ILE A 25 -2.35 8.30 9.10
C ILE A 25 -1.19 9.07 9.71
N PHE A 26 -0.72 8.62 10.87
CA PHE A 26 0.45 9.15 11.56
C PHE A 26 1.58 8.12 11.60
N THR A 27 2.83 8.59 11.69
CA THR A 27 3.99 7.72 11.87
C THR A 27 3.90 6.93 13.19
N GLY A 28 4.31 5.67 13.18
CA GLY A 28 4.24 4.78 14.35
C GLY A 28 2.82 4.41 14.81
N SER A 29 1.79 4.78 14.04
CA SER A 29 0.42 4.31 14.25
C SER A 29 0.11 3.15 13.32
N LYS A 30 -0.67 2.18 13.82
CA LYS A 30 -1.17 1.07 13.03
C LYS A 30 -2.09 1.58 11.93
N ILE A 31 -1.91 1.05 10.72
CA ILE A 31 -2.80 1.34 9.60
C ILE A 31 -4.00 0.39 9.69
N ALA A 32 -5.20 0.97 9.68
CA ALA A 32 -6.47 0.26 9.68
C ALA A 32 -7.35 0.74 8.54
N ASP A 33 -8.42 -0.01 8.25
CA ASP A 33 -9.49 0.47 7.38
C ASP A 33 -10.41 1.47 8.08
N ILE A 34 -11.31 2.08 7.30
CA ILE A 34 -12.27 3.08 7.78
C ILE A 34 -13.17 2.62 8.93
N ASP A 35 -13.37 1.30 9.07
CA ASP A 35 -14.15 0.68 10.14
C ASP A 35 -13.26 0.25 11.33
N ASN A 36 -11.99 0.69 11.33
CA ASN A 36 -10.96 0.39 12.32
C ASN A 36 -10.62 -1.12 12.42
N ASN A 37 -10.81 -1.85 11.33
CA ASN A 37 -10.42 -3.25 11.18
C ASN A 37 -9.07 -3.39 10.46
N PRO A 38 -8.42 -4.57 10.56
CA PRO A 38 -7.27 -4.89 9.73
C PRO A 38 -7.59 -4.79 8.23
N LEU A 39 -6.62 -4.36 7.44
CA LEU A 39 -6.80 -4.26 5.99
C LEU A 39 -6.92 -5.65 5.36
N HIS A 40 -7.64 -5.74 4.25
CA HIS A 40 -7.78 -6.98 3.50
C HIS A 40 -7.46 -6.75 2.03
N VAL A 41 -6.62 -7.63 1.47
CA VAL A 41 -6.39 -7.72 0.02
C VAL A 41 -7.21 -8.88 -0.54
N LEU A 42 -7.92 -8.62 -1.62
CA LEU A 42 -8.72 -9.61 -2.33
C LEU A 42 -8.15 -9.86 -3.73
N LEU A 43 -8.27 -11.09 -4.21
CA LEU A 43 -8.05 -11.45 -5.61
C LEU A 43 -9.39 -11.49 -6.33
N VAL A 44 -9.54 -10.77 -7.43
CA VAL A 44 -10.82 -10.67 -8.17
C VAL A 44 -10.62 -10.76 -9.68
N ASP A 45 -11.69 -11.06 -10.41
CA ASP A 45 -11.72 -10.90 -11.87
C ASP A 45 -11.93 -9.41 -12.21
N LYS A 46 -11.25 -8.92 -13.24
CA LYS A 46 -11.48 -7.58 -13.81
C LYS A 46 -12.84 -7.47 -14.48
N SER A 47 -13.38 -8.57 -14.97
CA SER A 47 -14.68 -8.64 -15.64
C SER A 47 -15.84 -8.97 -14.69
N GLY A 48 -15.53 -9.38 -13.46
CA GLY A 48 -16.50 -9.82 -12.46
C GLY A 48 -16.81 -8.77 -11.41
N ASP A 49 -17.57 -9.20 -10.39
CA ASP A 49 -17.86 -8.38 -9.20
C ASP A 49 -16.62 -8.30 -8.30
N PRO A 50 -16.08 -7.10 -8.00
CA PRO A 50 -14.98 -6.92 -7.06
C PRO A 50 -15.27 -7.41 -5.63
N MET A 51 -16.55 -7.65 -5.29
CA MET A 51 -16.93 -8.21 -3.99
C MET A 51 -16.84 -9.73 -3.92
N LEU A 52 -16.57 -10.42 -5.03
CA LEU A 52 -16.45 -11.87 -5.08
C LEU A 52 -14.99 -12.30 -5.30
N PRO A 53 -14.29 -12.72 -4.23
CA PRO A 53 -12.92 -13.19 -4.36
C PRO A 53 -12.83 -14.46 -5.21
N ILE A 54 -11.75 -14.57 -5.97
CA ILE A 54 -11.39 -15.77 -6.72
C ILE A 54 -10.51 -16.66 -5.86
N HIS A 55 -10.88 -17.92 -5.81
CA HIS A 55 -10.08 -18.95 -5.15
C HIS A 55 -8.97 -19.45 -6.08
N LEU A 56 -7.74 -19.43 -5.59
CA LEU A 56 -6.62 -20.12 -6.23
C LEU A 56 -6.45 -21.52 -5.60
N PRO A 57 -5.99 -22.52 -6.37
CA PRO A 57 -5.80 -23.88 -5.88
C PRO A 57 -4.68 -24.00 -4.83
N HIS A 58 -3.78 -23.02 -4.76
CA HIS A 58 -2.68 -23.00 -3.82
C HIS A 58 -2.56 -21.62 -3.15
N PRO A 59 -2.13 -21.56 -1.87
CA PRO A 59 -1.83 -20.30 -1.22
C PRO A 59 -0.71 -19.54 -1.95
N ILE A 60 -0.85 -18.23 -2.06
CA ILE A 60 0.18 -17.36 -2.63
C ILE A 60 0.57 -16.28 -1.61
N LYS A 61 1.80 -15.80 -1.68
CA LYS A 61 2.31 -14.71 -0.85
C LYS A 61 2.09 -13.38 -1.56
N ILE A 62 1.57 -12.41 -0.81
CA ILE A 62 1.38 -11.03 -1.23
C ILE A 62 2.34 -10.16 -0.45
N GLU A 63 3.06 -9.30 -1.15
CA GLU A 63 3.96 -8.30 -0.58
C GLU A 63 3.27 -6.94 -0.55
N ILE A 64 3.29 -6.30 0.61
CA ILE A 64 2.78 -4.96 0.85
C ILE A 64 3.93 -3.97 0.71
N VAL A 65 3.74 -2.98 -0.14
CA VAL A 65 4.77 -2.01 -0.53
C VAL A 65 4.25 -0.58 -0.42
N VAL A 66 5.15 0.39 -0.40
CA VAL A 66 4.79 1.82 -0.46
C VAL A 66 5.08 2.33 -1.87
N LEU A 67 4.13 3.03 -2.46
CA LEU A 67 4.25 3.64 -3.78
C LEU A 67 4.25 5.17 -3.68
N ASP A 68 4.82 5.82 -4.70
CA ASP A 68 4.78 7.28 -4.83
C ASP A 68 3.32 7.75 -4.99
N GLY A 69 2.91 8.76 -4.22
CA GLY A 69 1.57 9.34 -4.31
C GLY A 69 1.18 9.84 -5.70
N ASP A 70 2.16 10.29 -6.50
CA ASP A 70 1.95 10.76 -7.88
C ASP A 70 1.86 9.62 -8.90
N PHE A 71 1.91 8.36 -8.48
CA PHE A 71 1.75 7.24 -9.40
C PHE A 71 0.41 7.33 -10.13
N LEU A 72 0.48 7.42 -11.46
CA LEU A 72 -0.63 7.60 -12.40
C LEU A 72 -1.41 8.92 -12.23
N ALA A 73 -0.87 9.89 -11.48
CA ALA A 73 -1.44 11.22 -11.41
C ALA A 73 -1.40 11.88 -12.81
N GLY A 74 -2.58 12.13 -13.39
CA GLY A 74 -2.73 12.78 -14.70
C GLY A 74 -2.85 11.84 -15.90
N GLN A 75 -3.00 10.52 -15.71
CA GLN A 75 -3.53 9.66 -16.77
C GLN A 75 -5.06 9.73 -16.75
N ASP A 76 -5.68 9.94 -17.91
CA ASP A 76 -7.13 9.99 -18.05
C ASP A 76 -7.77 8.72 -17.48
N CYS A 77 -8.82 8.92 -16.70
CA CYS A 77 -9.40 8.06 -15.67
C CYS A 77 -9.98 6.70 -16.15
N GLY A 78 -9.61 6.20 -17.32
CA GLY A 78 -10.24 5.04 -17.96
C GLY A 78 -9.41 3.76 -18.01
N THR A 79 -8.07 3.84 -17.90
CA THR A 79 -7.21 2.66 -18.06
C THR A 79 -6.11 2.63 -17.00
N GLU A 80 -6.37 1.93 -15.90
CA GLU A 80 -5.38 1.50 -14.89
C GLU A 80 -4.39 0.47 -15.51
N THR A 81 -3.68 0.88 -16.55
CA THR A 81 -2.78 0.01 -17.31
C THR A 81 -1.34 0.37 -16.99
N TRP A 82 -0.76 -0.30 -16.01
CA TRP A 82 0.67 -0.32 -15.76
C TRP A 82 1.25 -1.72 -15.98
N THR A 83 2.51 -1.77 -16.40
CA THR A 83 3.27 -3.02 -16.38
C THR A 83 3.79 -3.29 -14.97
N SER A 84 4.10 -4.55 -14.65
CA SER A 84 4.71 -4.89 -13.36
C SER A 84 6.05 -4.16 -13.15
N LYS A 85 6.77 -3.85 -14.24
CA LYS A 85 7.99 -3.04 -14.18
C LYS A 85 7.70 -1.58 -13.81
N ASP A 86 6.66 -0.98 -14.37
CA ASP A 86 6.28 0.40 -14.04
C ASP A 86 5.85 0.52 -12.58
N TYR A 87 5.10 -0.47 -12.10
CA TYR A 87 4.71 -0.57 -10.69
C TYR A 87 5.95 -0.68 -9.79
N ASP A 88 6.87 -1.59 -10.10
CA ASP A 88 8.10 -1.79 -9.32
C ASP A 88 9.01 -0.55 -9.29
N ASN A 89 9.05 0.21 -10.39
CA ASN A 89 9.79 1.47 -10.46
C ASN A 89 9.18 2.58 -9.58
N LYS A 90 7.93 2.43 -9.15
CA LYS A 90 7.20 3.41 -8.33
C LYS A 90 7.19 3.05 -6.85
N ILE A 91 7.82 1.92 -6.48
CA ILE A 91 8.02 1.55 -5.09
C ILE A 91 9.01 2.53 -4.46
N VAL A 92 8.55 3.20 -3.39
CA VAL A 92 9.33 4.15 -2.62
C VAL A 92 10.12 3.39 -1.56
N LYS A 93 11.43 3.61 -1.56
CA LYS A 93 12.31 3.10 -0.52
C LYS A 93 12.50 4.13 0.59
N GLU A 94 12.96 3.66 1.73
CA GLU A 94 13.38 4.51 2.83
C GLU A 94 14.51 5.46 2.43
N ARG A 95 14.65 6.54 3.20
CA ARG A 95 15.80 7.43 3.09
C ARG A 95 17.07 6.69 3.49
N THR A 96 18.17 6.95 2.79
CA THR A 96 19.49 6.37 3.10
C THR A 96 19.82 6.50 4.59
N GLY A 97 20.09 5.37 5.24
CA GLY A 97 20.44 5.30 6.67
C GLY A 97 19.26 5.44 7.64
N LYS A 98 18.01 5.34 7.17
CA LYS A 98 16.81 5.28 8.02
C LYS A 98 16.27 3.85 8.14
N ARG A 99 15.31 3.67 9.05
CA ARG A 99 14.52 2.43 9.16
C ARG A 99 13.69 2.22 7.89
N PRO A 100 13.27 0.99 7.58
CA PRO A 100 12.34 0.72 6.49
C PRO A 100 11.12 1.64 6.57
N LEU A 101 10.68 2.20 5.44
CA LEU A 101 9.60 3.19 5.39
C LEU A 101 8.29 2.65 5.96
N LEU A 102 8.05 1.35 5.75
CA LEU A 102 6.94 0.59 6.28
C LEU A 102 7.51 -0.53 7.17
N ALA A 103 6.94 -0.72 8.35
CA ALA A 103 7.31 -1.78 9.29
C ALA A 103 6.09 -2.64 9.62
N GLY A 104 6.33 -3.86 10.11
CA GLY A 104 5.28 -4.83 10.47
C GLY A 104 5.23 -6.04 9.54
N GLU A 105 4.04 -6.63 9.38
CA GLU A 105 3.82 -7.80 8.52
C GLU A 105 3.67 -7.39 7.04
N LEU A 106 4.81 -7.27 6.34
CA LEU A 106 4.84 -6.80 4.95
C LEU A 106 4.64 -7.92 3.91
N VAL A 107 4.68 -9.19 4.32
CA VAL A 107 4.43 -10.33 3.44
C VAL A 107 3.37 -11.21 4.08
N VAL A 108 2.21 -11.29 3.44
CA VAL A 108 1.03 -11.99 3.94
C VAL A 108 0.68 -13.16 3.03
N THR A 109 0.03 -14.18 3.58
CA THR A 109 -0.41 -15.35 2.80
C THR A 109 -1.87 -15.19 2.40
N MET A 110 -2.13 -15.18 1.10
CA MET A 110 -3.47 -15.23 0.54
C MET A 110 -3.98 -16.67 0.50
N ARG A 111 -5.17 -16.87 1.07
CA ARG A 111 -5.92 -18.15 1.05
C ARG A 111 -7.33 -17.83 0.64
N ASP A 112 -7.92 -18.70 -0.20
CA ASP A 112 -9.31 -18.53 -0.63
C ASP A 112 -9.61 -17.15 -1.26
N GLY A 113 -8.63 -16.58 -1.95
CA GLY A 113 -8.74 -15.27 -2.58
C GLY A 113 -8.64 -14.07 -1.62
N VAL A 114 -8.38 -14.31 -0.33
CA VAL A 114 -8.34 -13.28 0.72
C VAL A 114 -6.99 -13.31 1.44
N ALA A 115 -6.40 -12.13 1.66
CA ALA A 115 -5.22 -11.95 2.48
C ALA A 115 -5.48 -10.84 3.52
N PRO A 116 -5.72 -11.18 4.80
CA PRO A 116 -5.71 -10.19 5.86
C PRO A 116 -4.29 -9.64 6.03
N ILE A 117 -4.17 -8.33 6.17
CA ILE A 117 -2.93 -7.64 6.47
C ILE A 117 -2.85 -7.46 7.98
N GLY A 118 -1.76 -7.96 8.59
CA GLY A 118 -1.48 -7.75 10.00
C GLY A 118 -1.10 -6.31 10.33
N ASP A 119 -0.50 -6.12 11.49
CA ASP A 119 -0.07 -4.80 11.93
C ASP A 119 1.03 -4.27 11.00
N ILE A 120 0.76 -3.13 10.37
CA ILE A 120 1.73 -2.36 9.60
C ILE A 120 1.70 -0.89 10.00
N GLU A 121 2.85 -0.22 9.95
CA GLU A 121 3.01 1.18 10.35
C GLU A 121 4.03 1.91 9.48
N PHE A 122 3.82 3.21 9.25
CA PHE A 122 4.81 4.07 8.61
C PHE A 122 5.84 4.57 9.62
N THR A 123 7.12 4.49 9.27
CA THR A 123 8.22 4.94 10.15
C THR A 123 8.69 6.36 9.86
N ASP A 124 8.37 6.89 8.67
CA ASP A 124 8.66 8.25 8.25
C ASP A 124 7.41 8.89 7.64
N ASN A 125 7.31 10.22 7.73
CA ASN A 125 6.17 10.96 7.22
C ASN A 125 6.29 11.16 5.70
N SER A 126 5.22 11.55 5.02
CA SER A 126 5.26 11.75 3.56
C SER A 126 5.83 13.10 3.15
N SER A 127 6.24 13.97 4.09
CA SER A 127 6.65 15.33 3.73
C SER A 127 7.99 15.37 2.96
N TRP A 128 8.86 14.38 3.06
CA TRP A 128 10.16 14.44 2.41
C TRP A 128 10.14 14.07 0.92
N ILE A 129 9.09 13.40 0.44
CA ILE A 129 8.94 13.05 -0.98
C ILE A 129 8.30 14.20 -1.76
N ARG A 130 8.59 14.28 -3.07
CA ARG A 130 8.08 15.32 -3.96
C ARG A 130 6.55 15.42 -3.96
N SER A 131 5.85 14.29 -4.05
CA SER A 131 4.38 14.20 -4.09
C SER A 131 3.71 14.55 -2.76
N ARG A 132 4.49 14.62 -1.67
CA ARG A 132 4.02 14.79 -0.28
C ARG A 132 2.99 13.74 0.17
N LYS A 133 2.81 12.67 -0.61
CA LYS A 133 1.80 11.63 -0.42
C LYS A 133 2.41 10.26 -0.71
N PHE A 134 1.84 9.25 -0.09
CA PHE A 134 2.12 7.85 -0.39
C PHE A 134 0.86 7.15 -0.87
N ARG A 135 1.04 6.00 -1.50
CA ARG A 135 -0.01 5.00 -1.71
C ARG A 135 0.45 3.69 -1.10
N LEU A 136 -0.49 2.91 -0.57
CA LEU A 136 -0.21 1.54 -0.17
C LEU A 136 -0.43 0.64 -1.37
N GLY A 137 0.52 -0.26 -1.62
CA GLY A 137 0.51 -1.18 -2.75
C GLY A 137 0.49 -2.63 -2.29
N ALA A 138 -0.06 -3.51 -3.11
CA ALA A 138 0.01 -4.96 -2.91
C ALA A 138 0.38 -5.65 -4.21
N LYS A 139 1.37 -6.55 -4.17
CA LYS A 139 1.82 -7.33 -5.34
C LYS A 139 2.03 -8.80 -4.95
N VAL A 140 1.97 -9.70 -5.92
CA VAL A 140 2.35 -11.09 -5.68
C VAL A 140 3.86 -11.17 -5.45
N ALA A 141 4.26 -11.86 -4.39
CA ALA A 141 5.67 -12.03 -4.07
C ALA A 141 6.37 -12.85 -5.18
N PRO A 142 7.61 -12.47 -5.59
CA PRO A 142 8.34 -13.18 -6.64
C PRO A 142 8.42 -14.69 -6.38
N GLY A 143 8.11 -15.49 -7.40
CA GLY A 143 8.17 -16.95 -7.33
C GLY A 143 7.02 -17.61 -6.55
N SER A 144 6.10 -16.85 -5.96
CA SER A 144 4.98 -17.43 -5.20
C SER A 144 3.84 -17.97 -6.08
N TYR A 145 3.76 -17.53 -7.33
CA TYR A 145 2.72 -17.92 -8.28
C TYR A 145 3.29 -17.98 -9.69
N GLN A 146 2.98 -19.04 -10.43
CA GLN A 146 3.48 -19.29 -11.79
C GLN A 146 2.35 -19.35 -12.83
N GLY A 147 1.12 -18.98 -12.44
CA GLY A 147 -0.03 -18.98 -13.34
C GLY A 147 -0.11 -17.73 -14.21
N ILE A 148 -1.32 -17.44 -14.69
CA ILE A 148 -1.67 -16.19 -15.35
C ILE A 148 -1.21 -14.99 -14.51
N ARG A 149 -0.81 -13.88 -15.15
CA ARG A 149 -0.45 -12.66 -14.42
C ARG A 149 -1.62 -12.29 -13.48
N ILE A 150 -1.28 -11.69 -12.35
CA ILE A 150 -2.22 -11.04 -11.44
C ILE A 150 -1.80 -9.58 -11.37
N SER A 151 -2.69 -8.66 -11.71
CA SER A 151 -2.40 -7.23 -11.62
C SER A 151 -2.30 -6.77 -10.17
N GLU A 152 -1.34 -5.90 -9.88
CA GLU A 152 -1.05 -5.35 -8.56
C GLU A 152 -2.20 -4.44 -8.09
N ALA A 153 -2.31 -4.22 -6.77
CA ALA A 153 -3.26 -3.28 -6.19
C ALA A 153 -2.53 -2.01 -5.73
N MET A 154 -3.25 -0.89 -5.74
CA MET A 154 -2.83 0.32 -5.04
C MET A 154 -4.04 1.00 -4.40
N THR A 155 -3.81 1.70 -3.29
CA THR A 155 -4.83 2.57 -2.68
C THR A 155 -4.84 3.94 -3.34
N GLU A 156 -5.84 4.74 -2.95
CA GLU A 156 -5.77 6.19 -3.11
C GLU A 156 -4.55 6.79 -2.42
N ALA A 157 -4.10 7.96 -2.92
CA ALA A 157 -2.98 8.67 -2.35
C ALA A 157 -3.37 9.36 -1.03
N PHE A 158 -2.52 9.24 -0.01
CA PHE A 158 -2.74 9.82 1.31
C PHE A 158 -1.48 10.47 1.88
N VAL A 159 -1.68 11.38 2.82
CA VAL A 159 -0.60 12.05 3.56
C VAL A 159 -0.33 11.27 4.85
N VAL A 160 0.95 10.98 5.11
CA VAL A 160 1.40 10.45 6.41
C VAL A 160 2.00 11.60 7.20
N LYS A 161 1.43 11.87 8.37
CA LYS A 161 1.84 12.96 9.27
C LYS A 161 2.85 12.46 10.30
N ASP A 162 3.75 13.33 10.74
CA ASP A 162 4.66 13.00 11.83
C ASP A 162 3.94 13.04 13.17
N HIS A 163 3.95 11.93 13.90
CA HIS A 163 3.41 11.84 15.26
C HIS A 163 4.17 12.76 16.24
N ARG A 164 5.43 13.12 15.94
CA ARG A 164 6.21 14.07 16.75
C ARG A 164 5.68 15.51 16.70
N GLY A 165 4.82 15.84 15.72
CA GLY A 165 4.16 17.13 15.63
C GLY A 165 3.20 17.39 16.80
N GLU A 166 2.63 16.35 17.40
CA GLU A 166 1.77 16.45 18.59
C GLU A 166 2.58 16.69 19.87
N CYS A 167 3.79 16.11 19.95
CA CYS A 167 4.66 16.29 21.11
C CYS A 167 5.10 17.75 21.32
N LYS A 168 5.19 18.57 20.27
CA LYS A 168 5.54 19.99 20.42
C LYS A 168 4.44 20.80 21.08
N LEU A 169 3.17 20.56 20.72
CA LEU A 169 2.04 21.27 21.31
C LEU A 169 1.87 20.86 22.78
N ILE A 170 1.94 19.56 23.07
CA ILE A 170 1.82 19.04 24.43
C ILE A 170 3.00 19.48 25.29
N SER A 171 4.24 19.43 24.77
CA SER A 171 5.41 19.92 25.50
C SER A 171 5.36 21.42 25.73
N TYR A 172 4.84 22.20 24.77
CA TYR A 172 4.67 23.65 24.92
C TYR A 172 3.59 24.00 25.94
N ILE A 173 2.46 23.28 25.95
CA ILE A 173 1.40 23.45 26.96
C ILE A 173 1.91 23.08 28.35
N ILE A 174 2.59 21.93 28.49
CA ILE A 174 3.20 21.51 29.76
C ILE A 174 4.28 22.51 30.20
N TRP A 175 5.08 23.03 29.26
CA TRP A 175 6.06 24.08 29.54
C TRP A 175 5.40 25.39 29.96
N LEU A 176 4.30 25.80 29.32
CA LEU A 176 3.53 26.97 29.73
C LEU A 176 2.94 26.79 31.13
N GLN A 177 2.38 25.62 31.46
CA GLN A 177 1.87 25.33 32.80
C GLN A 177 2.99 25.34 33.85
N LEU A 178 4.16 24.78 33.53
CA LEU A 178 5.31 24.76 34.44
C LEU A 178 5.97 26.14 34.62
N VAL A 179 6.01 26.98 33.57
CA VAL A 179 6.65 28.30 33.60
C VAL A 179 5.71 29.38 34.13
N TYR A 180 4.42 29.31 33.80
CA TYR A 180 3.43 30.32 34.17
C TYR A 180 2.49 29.90 35.30
N ASN A 181 2.60 28.66 35.82
CA ASN A 181 1.83 28.14 36.95
C ASN A 181 0.31 28.36 36.79
N ILE A 182 -0.19 28.02 35.59
CA ILE A 182 -1.61 28.02 35.23
C ILE A 182 -2.18 26.62 35.36
#